data_AF-A0A3Q0JKN7-F1
#
_entry.id   AF-A0A3Q0JKN7-F1
#
_cell.length_a   1.000
_cell.length_b   1.000
_cell.length_c   1.000
_cell.angle_alpha   90.00
_cell.angle_beta   90.00
_cell.angle_gamma   90.00
#
_symmetry.space_group_name_H-M   'P 1'
#
loop_
_entity.id
_entity.type
_entity.pdbx_description
1 polymer ?
#
loop_
_entity_poly.entity_id
_entity_poly.type
_entity_poly.pdbx_seq_one_letter_code
_entity_poly.pdbx_strand_id
1 'polypeptide(L)'
;MSETSNMKTMYTENLTGTRPYMPPEAMHCQISTKTDVFSYGVILLELLTGMKPIDDNNTILYYYLVVEQEVPVREVLDKEAGEWNETHVETLIGIVFEKCCVFEKDKRASMRDIVDLLSKSVNN
;
A
#
# COMPACT_ATOMS: atom_id res chain seq x y z
N MET A 1 -26.71 -14.47 -10.19
CA MET A 1 -26.86 -14.11 -8.77
C MET A 1 -25.46 -13.90 -8.24
N SER A 2 -24.98 -12.66 -8.29
CA SER A 2 -23.63 -12.29 -7.90
C SER A 2 -23.56 -12.18 -6.38
N GLU A 3 -22.80 -13.07 -5.74
CA GLU A 3 -22.34 -12.89 -4.37
C GLU A 3 -21.39 -11.68 -4.31
N THR A 4 -21.96 -10.48 -4.17
CA THR A 4 -21.23 -9.39 -3.51
C THR A 4 -21.12 -9.80 -2.05
N SER A 5 -20.03 -10.51 -1.69
CA SER A 5 -19.68 -10.71 -0.29
C SER A 5 -19.55 -9.32 0.33
N ASN A 6 -20.56 -8.93 1.10
CA ASN A 6 -20.61 -7.67 1.80
C ASN A 6 -19.37 -7.62 2.71
N MET A 7 -18.36 -6.86 2.31
CA MET A 7 -17.10 -6.85 3.04
C MET A 7 -17.31 -6.09 4.33
N LYS A 8 -17.55 -6.85 5.39
CA LYS A 8 -18.06 -6.32 6.66
C LYS A 8 -16.98 -5.43 7.28
N THR A 9 -17.28 -4.15 7.38
CA THR A 9 -16.52 -3.24 8.24
C THR A 9 -16.92 -3.54 9.67
N MET A 10 -15.92 -3.78 10.51
CA MET A 10 -16.04 -4.01 11.94
C MET A 10 -15.43 -2.83 12.70
N TYR A 11 -15.78 -2.69 13.97
CA TYR A 11 -15.22 -1.69 14.85
C TYR A 11 -14.55 -2.38 16.04
N THR A 12 -13.37 -1.91 16.43
CA THR A 12 -12.67 -2.35 17.64
C THR A 12 -12.82 -1.31 18.75
N GLU A 13 -12.75 -1.75 20.00
CA GLU A 13 -12.70 -0.84 21.16
C GLU A 13 -11.27 -0.36 21.43
N ASN A 14 -10.27 -1.20 21.08
CA ASN A 14 -8.86 -0.92 21.29
C ASN A 14 -8.16 -0.87 19.93
N LEU A 15 -7.61 0.29 19.58
CA LEU A 15 -6.75 0.45 18.43
C LEU A 15 -5.35 -0.07 18.78
N THR A 16 -4.92 -1.13 18.10
CA THR A 16 -3.56 -1.68 18.20
C THR A 16 -3.02 -1.87 16.79
N GLY A 17 -1.77 -1.45 16.57
CA GLY A 17 -1.11 -1.59 15.28
C GLY A 17 0.17 -0.79 15.20
N THR A 18 0.92 -1.00 14.12
CA THR A 18 2.16 -0.27 13.85
C THR A 18 1.81 0.98 13.05
N ARG A 19 1.83 2.14 13.71
CA ARG A 19 1.37 3.45 13.18
C ARG A 19 1.69 3.72 11.69
N PRO A 20 2.93 3.54 11.21
CA PRO A 20 3.27 3.81 9.80
C PRO A 20 2.47 3.02 8.75
N TYR A 21 1.99 1.83 9.12
CA TYR A 21 1.27 0.94 8.20
C TYR A 21 -0.25 1.08 8.32
N MET A 22 -0.73 1.89 9.27
CA MET A 22 -2.16 2.00 9.54
C MET A 22 -2.84 2.93 8.52
N PRO A 23 -3.98 2.52 7.96
CA PRO A 23 -4.77 3.36 7.08
C PRO A 23 -5.49 4.47 7.86
N PRO A 24 -5.97 5.54 7.19
CA PRO A 24 -6.63 6.67 7.86
C PRO A 24 -7.88 6.27 8.66
N GLU A 25 -8.65 5.27 8.20
CA GLU A 25 -9.85 4.81 8.91
C GLU A 25 -9.55 4.08 10.23
N ALA A 26 -8.31 3.64 10.45
CA ALA A 26 -7.90 3.01 11.71
C ALA A 26 -8.03 3.99 12.89
N MET A 27 -7.93 5.30 12.65
CA MET A 27 -8.16 6.34 13.66
C MET A 27 -9.61 6.37 14.17
N HIS A 28 -10.55 5.81 13.40
CA HIS A 28 -11.96 5.65 13.77
C HIS A 28 -12.25 4.23 14.27
N CYS A 29 -11.20 3.46 14.60
CA CYS A 29 -11.27 2.07 15.01
C CYS A 29 -11.98 1.16 14.01
N GLN A 30 -12.05 1.55 12.73
CA GLN A 30 -12.64 0.74 11.67
C GLN A 30 -11.63 -0.29 11.18
N ILE A 31 -12.06 -1.55 11.12
CA ILE A 31 -11.26 -2.68 10.65
C ILE A 31 -12.04 -3.40 9.55
N SER A 32 -11.32 -3.79 8.49
CA SER A 32 -11.84 -4.64 7.42
C SER A 32 -10.65 -5.25 6.68
N THR A 33 -10.88 -6.18 5.77
CA THR A 33 -9.79 -6.66 4.90
C THR A 33 -9.16 -5.55 4.06
N LYS A 34 -9.83 -4.40 3.87
CA LYS A 34 -9.25 -3.22 3.20
C LYS A 34 -8.20 -2.50 4.03
N THR A 35 -8.18 -2.68 5.36
CA THR A 35 -7.09 -2.15 6.18
C THR A 35 -5.80 -2.89 5.87
N ASP A 36 -5.87 -4.21 5.71
CA ASP A 36 -4.70 -5.04 5.38
C ASP A 36 -4.16 -4.72 3.98
N VAL A 37 -5.06 -4.44 3.02
CA VAL A 37 -4.68 -4.01 1.66
C VAL A 37 -3.85 -2.73 1.69
N PHE A 38 -4.23 -1.75 2.52
CA PHE A 38 -3.46 -0.52 2.66
C PHE A 38 -2.07 -0.80 3.26
N SER A 39 -2.03 -1.53 4.39
CA SER A 39 -0.77 -1.89 5.05
C SER A 39 0.16 -2.66 4.11
N TYR A 40 -0.38 -3.52 3.26
CA TYR A 40 0.38 -4.22 2.22
C TYR A 40 0.97 -3.26 1.18
N GLY A 41 0.22 -2.25 0.75
CA GLY A 41 0.73 -1.19 -0.13
C GLY A 41 1.91 -0.42 0.47
N VAL A 42 1.86 -0.13 1.78
CA VAL A 42 2.99 0.49 2.49
C VAL A 42 4.22 -0.43 2.47
N ILE A 43 4.04 -1.73 2.68
CA ILE A 43 5.13 -2.72 2.62
C ILE A 43 5.73 -2.79 1.21
N LEU A 44 4.90 -2.80 0.15
CA LEU A 44 5.39 -2.78 -1.23
C LEU A 44 6.25 -1.55 -1.50
N LEU A 45 5.85 -0.38 -0.99
CA LEU A 45 6.62 0.85 -1.11
C LEU A 45 7.95 0.79 -0.31
N GLU A 46 7.92 0.20 0.88
CA GLU A 46 9.13 -0.09 1.68
C GLU A 46 10.10 -1.01 0.93
N LEU A 47 9.58 -2.03 0.23
CA LEU A 47 10.41 -2.93 -0.58
C LEU A 47 10.98 -2.27 -1.84
N LEU A 48 10.21 -1.41 -2.52
CA LEU A 48 10.68 -0.67 -3.71
C LEU A 48 11.82 0.28 -3.38
N THR A 49 11.78 0.89 -2.20
CA THR A 49 12.70 1.96 -1.81
C THR A 49 13.82 1.49 -0.90
N GLY A 50 13.66 0.33 -0.23
CA GLY A 50 14.55 -0.12 0.84
C GLY A 50 14.48 0.76 2.10
N MET A 51 13.51 1.67 2.15
CA MET A 51 13.37 2.67 3.21
C MET A 51 12.27 2.25 4.19
N LYS A 52 12.54 2.41 5.49
CA LYS A 52 11.48 2.22 6.49
C LYS A 52 10.39 3.29 6.31
N PRO A 53 9.11 2.94 6.52
CA PRO A 53 8.04 3.92 6.40
C PRO A 53 8.16 5.11 7.35
N ILE A 54 8.80 4.88 8.49
CA ILE A 54 9.21 5.86 9.48
C ILE A 54 10.66 5.54 9.87
N ASP A 55 11.55 6.52 9.70
CA ASP A 55 12.89 6.54 10.27
C ASP A 55 12.91 7.44 11.53
N ASP A 56 14.08 7.64 12.15
CA ASP A 56 14.22 8.51 13.35
C ASP A 56 13.80 9.98 13.06
N ASN A 57 13.68 10.37 11.79
CA ASN A 57 13.20 11.67 11.33
C ASN A 57 11.72 11.64 10.84
N ASN A 58 11.04 10.53 11.09
CA ASN A 58 9.59 10.34 11.01
C ASN A 58 8.91 10.51 9.65
N THR A 59 9.62 10.60 8.52
CA THR A 59 8.91 11.09 7.33
C THR A 59 9.59 10.81 5.99
N ILE A 60 9.46 9.59 5.47
CA ILE A 60 9.81 9.36 4.06
C ILE A 60 8.63 8.73 3.32
N LEU A 61 8.21 7.51 3.65
CA LEU A 61 7.13 6.87 2.88
C LEU A 61 5.73 7.43 3.17
N TYR A 62 5.46 7.89 4.40
CA TYR A 62 4.18 8.55 4.67
C TYR A 62 4.01 9.84 3.84
N TYR A 63 5.11 10.57 3.57
CA TYR A 63 5.06 11.71 2.66
C TYR A 63 4.66 11.27 1.25
N TYR A 64 5.29 10.21 0.72
CA TYR A 64 4.92 9.62 -0.58
C TYR A 64 3.42 9.30 -0.71
N LEU A 65 2.78 8.88 0.39
CA LEU A 65 1.38 8.47 0.40
C LEU A 65 0.38 9.62 0.58
N VAL A 66 0.79 10.73 1.21
CA VAL A 66 -0.14 11.76 1.73
C VAL A 66 0.08 13.15 1.13
N VAL A 67 1.27 13.42 0.58
CA VAL A 67 1.62 14.71 -0.01
C VAL A 67 1.90 14.53 -1.50
N GLU A 68 1.44 15.48 -2.32
CA GLU A 68 1.78 15.54 -3.74
C GLU A 68 3.29 15.74 -3.88
N GLN A 69 3.95 14.84 -4.60
CA GLN A 69 5.39 14.71 -4.58
C GLN A 69 6.11 15.74 -5.45
N GLU A 70 7.23 16.29 -4.96
CA GLU A 70 8.23 16.94 -5.81
C GLU A 70 9.20 15.92 -6.46
N VAL A 71 9.42 14.76 -5.81
CA VAL A 71 10.34 13.71 -6.26
C VAL A 71 9.56 12.41 -6.53
N PRO A 72 9.60 11.83 -7.74
CA PRO A 72 8.90 10.58 -8.04
C PRO A 72 9.57 9.36 -7.38
N VAL A 73 8.79 8.33 -7.02
CA VAL A 73 9.29 7.08 -6.38
C VAL A 73 10.43 6.43 -7.18
N ARG A 74 10.42 6.52 -8.52
CA ARG A 74 11.48 6.00 -9.38
C ARG A 74 12.89 6.55 -9.06
N GLU A 75 12.97 7.77 -8.53
CA GLU A 75 14.24 8.42 -8.19
C GLU A 75 14.81 7.92 -6.84
N VAL A 76 14.00 7.20 -6.06
CA VAL A 76 14.35 6.69 -4.72
C VAL A 76 14.23 5.18 -4.61
N LEU A 77 14.28 4.46 -5.74
CA LEU A 77 14.35 3.01 -5.73
C LEU A 77 15.61 2.52 -5.02
N ASP A 78 15.49 1.37 -4.35
CA ASP A 78 16.61 0.75 -3.65
C ASP A 78 17.72 0.37 -4.64
N LYS A 79 18.88 1.01 -4.51
CA LYS A 79 20.04 0.76 -5.38
C LYS A 79 20.78 -0.53 -5.00
N GLU A 80 20.59 -1.01 -3.78
CA GLU A 80 21.19 -2.26 -3.28
C GLU A 80 20.37 -3.49 -3.69
N ALA A 81 19.12 -3.30 -4.14
CA ALA A 81 18.25 -4.36 -4.66
C ALA A 81 18.69 -4.89 -6.05
N GLY A 82 19.65 -4.23 -6.70
CA GLY A 82 20.16 -4.60 -8.02
C GLY A 82 19.44 -3.88 -9.16
N GLU A 83 19.36 -4.54 -10.32
CA GLU A 83 18.74 -3.96 -11.51
C GLU A 83 17.21 -4.05 -11.44
N TRP A 84 16.57 -2.89 -11.57
CA TRP A 84 15.12 -2.79 -11.65
C TRP A 84 14.62 -2.92 -13.09
N ASN A 85 13.64 -3.79 -13.31
CA ASN A 85 12.87 -3.77 -14.54
C ASN A 85 11.86 -2.61 -14.47
N GLU A 86 12.00 -1.64 -15.36
CA GLU A 86 11.18 -0.42 -15.39
C GLU A 86 9.67 -0.72 -15.52
N THR A 87 9.29 -1.73 -16.31
CA THR A 87 7.88 -2.13 -16.46
C THR A 87 7.31 -2.70 -15.17
N HIS A 88 8.09 -3.52 -14.46
CA HIS A 88 7.67 -4.06 -13.16
C HIS A 88 7.57 -2.96 -12.11
N VAL A 89 8.52 -2.02 -12.09
CA VAL A 89 8.49 -0.87 -11.19
C VAL A 89 7.23 -0.04 -11.40
N GLU A 90 6.93 0.36 -12.64
CA GLU A 90 5.73 1.15 -12.95
C GLU A 90 4.46 0.40 -12.56
N THR A 91 4.41 -0.91 -12.80
CA THR A 91 3.28 -1.75 -12.38
C THR A 91 3.12 -1.77 -10.86
N LEU A 92 4.22 -1.93 -10.11
CA LEU A 92 4.21 -1.95 -8.64
C LEU A 92 3.81 -0.60 -8.07
N ILE A 93 4.33 0.51 -8.61
CA ILE A 93 3.95 1.87 -8.24
C ILE A 93 2.44 2.06 -8.47
N GLY A 94 1.92 1.67 -9.63
CA GLY A 94 0.47 1.73 -9.92
C GLY A 94 -0.36 0.89 -8.95
N ILE A 95 0.08 -0.33 -8.62
CA ILE A 95 -0.58 -1.18 -7.60
C ILE A 95 -0.61 -0.48 -6.23
N VAL A 96 0.52 0.11 -5.81
CA VAL A 96 0.62 0.80 -4.52
C VAL A 96 -0.36 1.98 -4.47
N PHE A 97 -0.27 2.92 -5.41
CA PHE A 97 -1.01 4.19 -5.29
C PHE A 97 -2.46 4.10 -5.77
N GLU A 98 -2.76 3.27 -6.77
CA GLU A 98 -4.11 3.22 -7.34
C GLU A 98 -4.98 2.09 -6.78
N LYS A 99 -4.37 1.06 -6.19
CA LYS A 99 -5.10 -0.14 -5.73
C LYS A 99 -5.00 -0.39 -4.24
N CYS A 100 -3.85 -0.07 -3.61
CA CYS A 100 -3.62 -0.35 -2.19
C CYS A 100 -3.84 0.89 -1.31
N CYS A 101 -3.08 1.95 -1.53
CA CYS A 101 -2.98 3.11 -0.66
C CYS A 101 -3.99 4.22 -1.01
N VAL A 102 -5.17 3.84 -1.48
CA VAL A 102 -6.24 4.78 -1.83
C VAL A 102 -6.93 5.27 -0.55
N PHE A 103 -7.17 6.58 -0.43
CA PHE A 103 -7.82 7.17 0.73
C PHE A 103 -9.21 6.56 1.01
N GLU A 104 -10.05 6.48 -0.01
CA GLU A 104 -11.35 5.82 0.08
C GLU A 104 -11.19 4.29 0.13
N LYS A 105 -11.35 3.71 1.33
CA LYS A 105 -11.13 2.27 1.57
C LYS A 105 -11.90 1.34 0.62
N ASP A 106 -13.10 1.75 0.21
CA ASP A 106 -13.96 0.93 -0.63
C ASP A 106 -13.47 0.89 -2.09
N LYS A 107 -12.70 1.91 -2.54
CA LYS A 107 -12.06 1.95 -3.87
C LYS A 107 -10.78 1.11 -3.97
N ARG A 108 -10.17 0.74 -2.83
CA ARG A 108 -9.04 -0.18 -2.81
C ARG A 108 -9.43 -1.52 -3.45
N ALA A 109 -8.51 -2.20 -4.10
CA ALA A 109 -8.77 -3.54 -4.65
C ALA A 109 -8.88 -4.59 -3.52
N SER A 110 -9.32 -5.80 -3.83
CA SER A 110 -9.22 -6.91 -2.88
C SER A 110 -7.82 -7.50 -2.87
N MET A 111 -7.40 -8.14 -1.77
CA MET A 111 -6.10 -8.85 -1.74
C MET A 111 -5.96 -9.90 -2.84
N ARG A 112 -7.07 -10.53 -3.25
CA ARG A 112 -7.07 -11.47 -4.40
C ARG A 112 -6.68 -10.75 -5.68
N ASP A 113 -7.30 -9.61 -5.96
CA ASP A 113 -6.98 -8.82 -7.15
C ASP A 113 -5.53 -8.33 -7.13
N ILE A 114 -5.02 -7.95 -5.95
CA ILE A 114 -3.61 -7.55 -5.77
C ILE A 114 -2.68 -8.72 -6.13
N VAL A 115 -2.93 -9.92 -5.61
CA VAL A 115 -2.14 -11.13 -5.95
C VAL A 115 -2.21 -11.44 -7.45
N ASP A 116 -3.39 -11.32 -8.06
CA ASP A 116 -3.57 -11.57 -9.50
C ASP A 116 -2.80 -10.55 -10.35
N LEU A 117 -2.79 -9.27 -9.96
CA LEU A 117 -2.04 -8.21 -10.63
C LEU A 117 -0.52 -8.46 -10.54
N LEU A 118 -0.02 -8.79 -9.34
CA LEU A 118 1.40 -9.10 -9.11
C LEU A 118 1.82 -10.37 -9.86
N SER A 119 0.97 -11.39 -9.88
CA SER A 119 1.27 -12.64 -10.59
C SER A 119 1.40 -12.41 -12.09
N LYS A 120 0.59 -11.51 -12.66
CA LYS A 120 0.70 -11.12 -14.08
C LYS A 120 1.95 -10.31 -14.35
N SER A 121 2.40 -9.48 -13.40
CA SER A 121 3.61 -8.68 -13.58
C SER A 121 4.90 -9.49 -13.51
N VAL A 122 4.89 -10.68 -12.91
CA VAL A 122 6.09 -11.54 -12.83
C VAL A 122 6.19 -12.52 -14.00
N ASN A 123 5.06 -12.91 -14.59
CA ASN A 123 4.99 -13.96 -15.62
C ASN A 123 4.92 -13.42 -17.06
N ASN A 124 5.17 -12.13 -17.27
CA ASN A 124 5.13 -11.44 -18.56
C ASN A 124 6.49 -10.83 -18.88
#